data_AF-I6AWV3-F1
#
_entry.id   AF-I6AWV3-F1
#
_cell.length_a   1.000
_cell.length_b   1.000
_cell.length_c   1.000
_cell.angle_alpha   90.00
_cell.angle_beta   90.00
_cell.angle_gamma   90.00
#
_symmetry.space_group_name_H-M   'P 1'
#
loop_
_entity.id
_entity.type
_entity.pdbx_description
1 polymer ?
#
loop_
_entity_poly.entity_id
_entity_poly.type
_entity_poly.pdbx_seq_one_letter_code
_entity_poly.pdbx_strand_id
1 'polypeptide(L)'
;MSRTVTELGFAITTPTPAATPGDVERLACVLRAADGWLTAGEIVLRLDHSMSERAIRAAASAAVPEVISFPGSPGYRHFSRCTVDEIQRCIDTLRSQGTEMLKRAVIIQRALHNRRLRPHSNQGAIMEADSTRCAPHVE
;
A
#
# COMPACT_ATOMS: atom_id res chain seq x y z
N MET A 1 11.93 16.32 4.39
CA MET A 1 11.92 16.22 5.88
C MET A 1 11.08 15.00 6.25
N SER A 2 11.69 13.94 6.76
CA SER A 2 10.97 12.78 7.27
C SER A 2 10.16 13.20 8.51
N ARG A 3 8.89 12.79 8.58
CA ARG A 3 8.04 13.00 9.76
C ARG A 3 8.12 11.76 10.63
N THR A 4 8.46 11.95 11.91
CA THR A 4 8.36 10.90 12.92
C THR A 4 7.01 11.05 13.59
N VAL A 5 6.13 10.05 13.45
CA VAL A 5 4.89 10.00 14.24
C VAL A 5 5.16 9.10 15.44
N THR A 6 5.10 9.67 16.64
CA THR A 6 5.22 8.90 17.89
C THR A 6 3.84 8.77 18.51
N GLU A 7 3.06 7.81 18.02
CA GLU A 7 1.92 7.28 18.76
C GLU A 7 2.09 5.77 18.89
N LEU A 8 1.81 5.23 20.09
CA LEU A 8 1.87 3.80 20.44
C LEU A 8 3.27 3.15 20.52
N GLY A 9 4.34 3.91 20.75
CA GLY A 9 5.67 3.35 21.05
C GLY A 9 6.37 2.64 19.88
N PHE A 10 5.83 2.76 18.67
CA PHE A 10 6.42 2.22 17.44
C PHE A 10 6.99 3.38 16.62
N ALA A 11 8.31 3.45 16.47
CA ALA A 11 8.95 4.46 15.63
C ALA A 11 8.75 4.08 14.16
N ILE A 12 7.69 4.61 13.53
CA ILE A 12 7.47 4.45 12.09
C ILE A 12 8.24 5.57 11.37
N THR A 13 9.41 5.22 10.82
CA THR A 13 10.09 6.08 9.85
C THR A 13 9.32 6.00 8.54
N THR A 14 8.47 6.99 8.27
CA THR A 14 7.82 7.08 6.96
C THR A 14 8.87 7.52 5.92
N PRO A 15 9.05 6.80 4.81
CA PRO A 15 9.96 7.24 3.74
C PRO A 15 9.52 8.61 3.24
N THR A 16 10.49 9.47 2.88
CA THR A 16 10.17 10.78 2.28
C THR A 16 9.37 10.53 0.99
N PRO A 17 8.14 11.07 0.87
CA PRO A 17 7.34 10.84 -0.32
C PRO A 17 8.04 11.44 -1.54
N ALA A 18 7.99 10.74 -2.66
CA ALA A 18 8.53 11.23 -3.94
C ALA A 18 7.71 12.39 -4.55
N ALA A 19 6.66 12.85 -3.86
CA ALA A 19 5.76 13.90 -4.31
C ALA A 19 6.21 15.27 -3.79
N THR A 20 6.08 16.30 -4.63
CA THR A 20 6.34 17.68 -4.23
C THR A 20 5.14 18.25 -3.46
N PRO A 21 5.32 19.30 -2.63
CA PRO A 21 4.19 19.99 -2.01
C PRO A 21 3.15 20.50 -3.03
N GLY A 22 3.60 20.95 -4.20
CA GLY A 22 2.71 21.39 -5.27
C GLY A 22 1.89 20.26 -5.90
N ASP A 23 2.42 19.03 -5.94
CA ASP A 23 1.65 17.85 -6.38
C ASP A 23 0.53 17.52 -5.39
N VAL A 24 0.82 17.61 -4.08
CA VAL A 24 -0.17 17.40 -3.02
C VAL A 24 -1.29 18.43 -3.11
N GLU A 25 -0.95 19.70 -3.28
CA GLU A 25 -1.92 20.79 -3.38
C GLU A 25 -2.81 20.67 -4.62
N ARG A 26 -2.21 20.37 -5.79
CA ARG A 26 -2.97 20.11 -7.03
C ARG A 26 -3.95 18.94 -6.86
N LEU A 27 -3.48 17.83 -6.28
CA LEU A 27 -4.33 16.67 -6.00
C LEU A 27 -5.48 17.03 -5.05
N ALA A 28 -5.19 17.72 -3.95
CA ALA A 28 -6.19 18.13 -2.97
C ALA A 28 -7.23 19.07 -3.59
N CYS A 29 -6.80 20.00 -4.46
CA CYS A 29 -7.69 20.92 -5.17
C CYS A 29 -8.70 20.16 -6.06
N VAL A 30 -8.21 19.23 -6.90
CA VAL A 30 -9.06 18.41 -7.76
C VAL A 30 -10.06 17.59 -6.94
N LEU A 31 -9.61 16.95 -5.87
CA LEU A 31 -10.47 16.11 -5.02
C LEU A 31 -11.48 16.92 -4.20
N ARG A 32 -11.14 18.15 -3.81
CA ARG A 32 -12.06 19.05 -3.07
C ARG A 32 -13.19 19.54 -3.96
N ALA A 33 -12.93 19.73 -5.25
CA ALA A 33 -13.90 20.14 -6.26
C ALA A 33 -14.80 18.98 -6.73
N ALA A 34 -14.40 17.73 -6.50
CA ALA A 34 -15.19 16.56 -6.89
C ALA A 34 -16.28 16.21 -5.87
N ASP A 35 -17.45 15.81 -6.35
CA ASP A 35 -18.58 15.38 -5.52
C ASP A 35 -18.51 13.90 -5.10
N GLY A 36 -17.51 13.15 -5.58
CA GLY A 36 -17.38 11.72 -5.35
C GLY A 36 -15.93 11.22 -5.36
N TRP A 37 -15.82 9.90 -5.37
CA TRP A 37 -14.54 9.20 -5.48
C TRP A 37 -14.00 9.29 -6.90
N LEU A 38 -12.70 9.58 -7.03
CA LEU A 38 -12.02 9.60 -8.31
C LEU A 38 -10.94 8.53 -8.37
N THR A 39 -10.86 7.79 -9.46
CA THR A 39 -9.76 6.89 -9.76
C THR A 39 -8.50 7.67 -10.13
N ALA A 40 -7.33 7.02 -10.10
CA ALA A 40 -6.09 7.66 -10.52
C ALA A 40 -6.18 8.15 -11.98
N GLY A 41 -6.73 7.34 -12.89
CA GLY A 41 -6.90 7.73 -14.30
C GLY A 41 -7.80 8.96 -14.48
N GLU A 42 -8.91 9.04 -13.75
CA GLU A 42 -9.79 10.21 -13.81
C GLU A 42 -9.13 11.49 -13.26
N ILE A 43 -8.26 11.36 -12.25
CA ILE A 43 -7.47 12.48 -11.72
C ILE A 43 -6.43 12.91 -12.74
N VAL A 44 -5.74 11.97 -13.41
CA VAL A 44 -4.80 12.27 -14.51
C VAL A 44 -5.50 13.10 -15.59
N LEU A 45 -6.70 12.69 -16.00
CA LEU A 45 -7.48 13.40 -17.01
C LEU A 45 -7.88 14.82 -16.55
N ARG A 46 -8.31 14.98 -15.29
CA ARG A 46 -8.67 16.29 -14.72
C ARG A 46 -7.47 17.23 -14.54
N LEU A 47 -6.27 16.67 -14.46
CA LEU A 47 -5.01 17.42 -14.38
C LEU A 47 -4.35 17.59 -15.76
N ASP A 48 -5.05 17.30 -16.86
CA ASP A 48 -4.52 17.40 -18.22
C ASP A 48 -3.16 16.68 -18.38
N HIS A 49 -3.08 15.46 -17.83
CA HIS A 49 -1.87 14.63 -17.83
C HIS A 49 -0.64 15.26 -17.16
N SER A 50 -0.78 16.35 -16.38
CA SER A 50 0.33 16.97 -15.67
C SER A 50 0.94 16.08 -14.59
N MET A 51 0.25 15.01 -14.19
CA MET A 51 0.71 14.00 -13.24
C MET A 51 0.45 12.60 -13.78
N SER A 52 1.38 11.67 -13.54
CA SER A 52 1.16 10.24 -13.79
C SER A 52 0.37 9.58 -12.65
N GLU A 53 -0.24 8.43 -12.89
CA GLU A 53 -0.89 7.66 -11.81
C GLU A 53 0.06 7.31 -10.65
N ARG A 54 1.33 7.04 -10.96
CA ARG A 54 2.35 6.78 -9.96
C ARG A 54 2.59 8.03 -9.09
N ALA A 55 2.63 9.21 -9.70
CA ALA A 55 2.76 10.47 -8.97
C ALA A 55 1.53 10.76 -8.12
N ILE A 56 0.32 10.45 -8.61
CA ILE A 56 -0.93 10.58 -7.83
C ILE A 56 -0.89 9.69 -6.58
N ARG A 57 -0.48 8.42 -6.73
CA ARG A 57 -0.34 7.50 -5.58
C ARG A 57 0.66 8.04 -4.55
N ALA A 58 1.80 8.56 -5.01
CA ALA A 58 2.81 9.15 -4.13
C ALA A 58 2.30 10.41 -3.42
N ALA A 59 1.59 11.29 -4.14
CA ALA A 59 0.99 12.51 -3.59
C ALA A 59 -0.11 12.17 -2.58
N ALA A 60 -0.98 11.21 -2.88
CA ALA A 60 -2.03 10.75 -1.96
C ALA A 60 -1.43 10.21 -0.65
N SER A 61 -0.37 9.40 -0.72
CA SER A 61 0.35 8.93 0.48
C SER A 61 0.98 10.07 1.29
N ALA A 62 1.43 11.14 0.63
CA ALA A 62 2.00 12.32 1.29
C ALA A 62 0.94 13.24 1.90
N ALA A 63 -0.29 13.20 1.38
CA ALA A 63 -1.38 14.10 1.71
C ALA A 63 -2.22 13.66 2.92
N VAL A 64 -1.80 12.65 3.68
CA VAL A 64 -2.55 12.21 4.87
C VAL A 64 -2.55 13.34 5.92
N PRO A 65 -3.71 13.71 6.52
CA PRO A 65 -5.04 13.07 6.40
C PRO A 65 -5.97 13.65 5.33
N GLU A 66 -5.55 14.66 4.56
CA GLU A 66 -6.38 15.41 3.60
C GLU A 66 -6.94 14.56 2.45
N VAL A 67 -6.21 13.52 2.02
CA VAL A 67 -6.67 12.58 0.99
C VAL A 67 -6.93 11.21 1.61
N ILE A 68 -8.14 10.69 1.38
CA ILE A 68 -8.59 9.37 1.83
C ILE A 68 -8.54 8.38 0.67
N SER A 69 -7.89 7.25 0.91
CA SER A 69 -7.85 6.06 0.05
C SER A 69 -7.49 4.86 0.93
N PHE A 70 -8.13 3.72 0.72
CA PHE A 70 -7.90 2.51 1.49
C PHE A 70 -8.20 1.26 0.64
N PRO A 71 -7.72 0.07 1.02
CA PRO A 71 -8.06 -1.16 0.29
C PRO A 71 -9.57 -1.34 0.14
N GLY A 72 -10.05 -1.47 -1.10
CA GLY A 72 -11.47 -1.58 -1.40
C GLY A 72 -12.22 -0.24 -1.48
N SER A 73 -11.55 0.90 -1.33
CA SER A 73 -12.17 2.19 -1.72
C SER A 73 -12.30 2.30 -3.24
N PRO A 74 -13.32 3.00 -3.77
CA PRO A 74 -13.50 3.18 -5.22
C PRO A 74 -12.36 3.98 -5.89
N GLY A 75 -11.61 4.76 -5.10
CA GLY A 75 -10.51 5.58 -5.57
C GLY A 75 -9.99 6.47 -4.44
N TYR A 76 -9.79 7.75 -4.76
CA TYR A 76 -9.38 8.81 -3.84
C TYR A 76 -10.53 9.79 -3.60
N ARG A 77 -10.61 10.31 -2.37
CA ARG A 77 -11.57 11.34 -2.00
C ARG A 77 -10.94 12.33 -1.03
N HIS A 78 -11.36 13.59 -1.09
CA HIS A 78 -10.91 14.60 -0.14
C HIS A 78 -11.58 14.38 1.23
N PHE A 79 -10.81 14.49 2.32
CA PHE A 79 -11.27 14.26 3.69
C PHE A 79 -12.55 15.03 4.05
N SER A 80 -12.60 16.32 3.70
CA SER A 80 -13.77 17.16 3.99
C SER A 80 -15.03 16.78 3.21
N ARG A 81 -14.92 15.87 2.24
CA ARG A 81 -16.04 15.35 1.45
C ARG A 81 -16.46 13.95 1.89
N CYS A 82 -15.71 13.31 2.79
CA CYS A 82 -16.04 11.99 3.32
C CYS A 82 -17.11 12.08 4.40
N THR A 83 -17.99 11.08 4.47
CA THR A 83 -18.86 10.89 5.63
C THR A 83 -18.08 10.30 6.80
N VAL A 84 -18.63 10.41 8.01
CA VAL A 84 -18.04 9.77 9.21
C VAL A 84 -17.90 8.27 9.01
N ASP A 85 -18.90 7.61 8.42
CA ASP A 85 -18.87 6.16 8.15
C ASP A 85 -17.77 5.77 7.17
N GLU A 86 -17.52 6.59 6.14
CA GLU A 86 -16.41 6.36 5.19
C GLU A 86 -15.05 6.50 5.89
N ILE A 87 -14.90 7.48 6.76
CA ILE A 87 -13.68 7.67 7.55
C ILE A 87 -13.49 6.51 8.53
N GLN A 88 -14.55 6.07 9.21
CA GLN A 88 -14.48 4.94 10.13
C GLN A 88 -14.10 3.65 9.39
N ARG A 89 -14.72 3.39 8.23
CA ARG A 89 -14.36 2.26 7.37
C ARG A 89 -12.90 2.32 6.92
N CYS A 90 -12.39 3.50 6.59
CA CYS A 90 -10.98 3.69 6.25
C CYS A 90 -10.08 3.27 7.42
N ILE A 91 -10.35 3.77 8.62
CA ILE A 91 -9.60 3.46 9.85
C ILE A 91 -9.61 1.96 10.13
N ASP A 92 -10.79 1.32 10.11
CA ASP A 92 -10.94 -0.10 10.41
C ASP A 92 -10.21 -0.97 9.37
N THR A 93 -10.31 -0.60 8.09
CA THR A 93 -9.62 -1.30 7.01
C THR A 93 -8.10 -1.21 7.15
N LEU A 94 -7.57 0.00 7.39
CA LEU A 94 -6.13 0.22 7.55
C LEU A 94 -5.59 -0.50 8.79
N ARG A 95 -6.35 -0.49 9.90
CA ARG A 95 -5.97 -1.22 11.13
C ARG A 95 -5.93 -2.72 10.90
N SER A 96 -6.95 -3.28 10.27
CA SER A 96 -7.00 -4.71 9.94
C SER A 96 -5.85 -5.11 9.02
N GLN A 97 -5.59 -4.31 7.97
CA GLN A 97 -4.48 -4.55 7.06
C GLN A 97 -3.13 -4.48 7.77
N GLY A 98 -2.90 -3.47 8.60
CA GLY A 98 -1.68 -3.32 9.40
C GLY A 98 -1.44 -4.52 10.32
N THR A 99 -2.50 -5.00 10.98
CA THR A 99 -2.44 -6.17 11.86
C THR A 99 -2.03 -7.44 11.10
N GLU A 100 -2.63 -7.68 9.94
CA GLU A 100 -2.29 -8.83 9.09
C GLU A 100 -0.84 -8.73 8.55
N MET A 101 -0.38 -7.53 8.20
CA MET A 101 1.00 -7.31 7.77
C MET A 101 2.01 -7.61 8.88
N LEU A 102 1.75 -7.15 10.11
CA LEU A 102 2.59 -7.45 11.26
C LEU A 102 2.64 -8.95 11.57
N LYS A 103 1.48 -9.62 11.55
CA LYS A 103 1.39 -11.08 11.73
C LYS A 103 2.26 -11.81 10.71
N ARG A 104 2.18 -11.44 9.42
CA ARG A 104 2.99 -12.05 8.36
C ARG A 104 4.49 -11.81 8.56
N ALA A 105 4.90 -10.58 8.92
CA ALA A 105 6.30 -10.27 9.19
C ALA A 105 6.87 -11.16 10.30
N VAL A 106 6.14 -11.36 11.40
CA VAL A 106 6.54 -12.24 12.51
C VAL A 106 6.67 -13.70 12.07
N ILE A 107 5.72 -14.20 11.27
CA ILE A 107 5.77 -15.57 10.74
C ILE A 107 7.01 -15.76 9.87
N ILE A 108 7.27 -14.82 8.95
CA ILE A 108 8.44 -14.85 8.06
C ILE A 108 9.74 -14.79 8.87
N GLN A 109 9.81 -13.91 9.88
CA GLN A 109 10.96 -13.80 10.76
C GLN A 109 11.24 -15.12 11.51
N ARG A 110 10.21 -15.75 12.08
CA ARG A 110 10.33 -17.06 12.75
C ARG A 110 10.82 -18.13 11.78
N ALA A 111 10.28 -18.18 10.56
CA ALA A 111 10.71 -19.12 9.54
C ALA A 111 12.19 -18.94 9.17
N LEU A 112 12.66 -17.68 9.06
CA LEU A 112 14.07 -17.38 8.80
C LEU A 112 14.99 -17.85 9.95
N HIS A 113 14.63 -17.60 11.21
CA HIS A 113 15.40 -18.09 12.36
C HIS A 113 15.44 -19.61 12.42
N ASN A 114 14.31 -20.28 12.18
CA ASN A 114 14.24 -21.74 12.19
C ASN A 114 15.03 -22.38 11.04
N ARG A 115 15.16 -21.70 9.89
CA ARG A 115 16.04 -22.12 8.79
C ARG A 115 17.52 -21.96 9.13
N ARG A 116 17.90 -20.86 9.80
CA ARG A 116 19.30 -20.61 10.22
C ARG A 116 19.80 -21.56 11.32
N LEU A 117 18.91 -22.11 12.14
CA LEU A 117 19.25 -23.07 13.20
C LEU A 117 19.34 -24.53 12.71
N ARG A 118 19.10 -24.80 11.43
CA ARG A 118 19.46 -26.08 10.82
C ARG A 118 20.80 -25.89 10.12
N PRO A 119 21.95 -26.15 10.76
CA PRO A 119 23.18 -26.33 10.00
C PRO A 119 22.90 -27.41 8.96
N HIS A 120 23.33 -27.17 7.72
CA HIS A 120 23.32 -28.18 6.67
C HIS A 120 24.22 -29.35 7.13
N SER A 121 23.66 -30.27 7.90
CA SER A 121 24.21 -31.60 8.07
C SER A 121 23.99 -32.32 6.73
N ASN A 122 25.00 -32.15 5.87
CA ASN A 122 25.45 -33.08 4.84
C ASN A 122 24.45 -34.15 4.38
N GLN A 123 23.94 -34.01 3.15
CA GLN A 123 23.50 -35.18 2.37
C GLN A 123 23.66 -34.90 0.87
N GLY A 124 24.80 -35.36 0.34
CA GLY A 124 24.86 -35.82 -1.03
C GLY A 124 24.10 -37.14 -1.20
N ALA A 125 23.76 -37.43 -2.46
CA ALA A 125 22.91 -38.51 -2.97
C ALA A 125 21.41 -38.25 -2.73
N ILE A 126 20.49 -38.32 -3.70
CA ILE A 126 20.33 -39.35 -4.74
C ILE A 126 19.51 -38.77 -5.94
N MET A 127 20.02 -39.00 -7.16
CA MET A 127 19.39 -39.26 -8.48
C MET A 127 18.28 -38.39 -9.10
N GLU A 128 18.50 -38.16 -10.41
CA GLU A 128 17.55 -37.96 -11.51
C GLU A 128 16.14 -38.52 -11.28
N ALA A 129 15.11 -37.73 -11.60
CA ALA A 129 14.04 -38.12 -12.52
C ALA A 129 13.03 -36.98 -12.79
N ASP A 130 12.77 -36.79 -14.08
CA ASP A 130 11.49 -36.48 -14.70
C ASP A 130 11.00 -35.02 -14.76
N SER A 131 11.49 -34.35 -15.80
CA SER A 131 10.91 -33.17 -16.44
C SER A 131 9.62 -33.52 -17.20
N THR A 132 8.55 -33.93 -16.52
CA THR A 132 7.23 -34.07 -17.17
C THR A 132 6.08 -33.86 -16.18
N ARG A 133 5.55 -32.63 -16.09
CA ARG A 133 4.11 -32.32 -15.86
C ARG A 133 3.91 -30.84 -15.54
N CYS A 134 3.30 -30.12 -16.47
CA CYS A 134 2.14 -29.24 -16.24
C CYS A 134 1.90 -28.42 -17.51
N ALA A 135 1.27 -29.03 -18.52
CA ALA A 135 0.49 -28.30 -19.51
C ALA A 135 -1.00 -28.41 -19.09
N PRO A 136 -1.76 -27.31 -19.00
CA PRO A 136 -3.18 -27.38 -18.67
C PRO A 136 -4.00 -27.83 -19.88
N HIS A 137 -4.84 -28.86 -19.68
CA HIS A 137 -5.95 -29.18 -20.58
C HIS A 137 -7.01 -28.07 -20.46
N VAL A 138 -7.37 -27.50 -21.60
CA VAL A 138 -8.55 -26.65 -21.78
C VAL A 138 -9.63 -27.55 -22.38
N GLU A 139 -10.79 -27.63 -21.71
CA GLU A 139 -12.06 -28.05 -22.33
C GLU A 139 -12.83 -26.81 -22.78
#